data_AF-A0A832JAN8-F1
#
_entry.id   AF-A0A832JAN8-F1
#
_cell.length_a   1.000
_cell.length_b   1.000
_cell.length_c   1.000
_cell.angle_alpha   90.00
_cell.angle_beta   90.00
_cell.angle_gamma   90.00
#
_symmetry.space_group_name_H-M   'P 1'
#
loop_
_entity.id
_entity.type
_entity.pdbx_description
1 polymer ?
#
loop_
_entity_poly.entity_id
_entity_poly.type
_entity_poly.pdbx_seq_one_letter_code
_entity_poly.pdbx_strand_id
1 'polypeptide(L)'
;SKEHNIRLRELAIRQGLKLNEYGVFRSETEERVAGASEEKVYSALGLPWIPPPLREDRGEIQAAQEGRLPRLVEWRHLQGDLHVHSHWSDGAFSIEEMARAALERGYAYILIADHSKSLGVAKGLDEARLQQQREEISALNERLARETEGRFQVLSGIEVDILGDGGLDLAEEMLASLDFVVASVHSRLKMEPEAMTERLLKAIRSGVVDVIGHPTGRLLNEREGYEFDLERVSEACAEEGVALELNASPQRLDLRDIQARMAKERGVKIVLSTDAHRPEQLDFMLFGVGTAQRAWLEPEDVLNTLPAEALLEWRQRRLRRRRR
;
A
#
# COMPACT_ATOMS: atom_id res chain seq x y z
N SER A 1 6.92 1.90 -21.71
CA SER A 1 6.49 3.19 -22.26
C SER A 1 7.17 3.47 -23.60
N LYS A 2 6.80 4.57 -24.28
CA LYS A 2 7.50 5.04 -25.47
C LYS A 2 8.94 5.41 -25.13
N GLU A 3 9.13 6.05 -23.99
CA GLU A 3 10.39 6.57 -23.45
C GLU A 3 11.38 5.42 -23.21
N HIS A 4 10.94 4.33 -22.56
CA HIS A 4 11.74 3.12 -22.38
C HIS A 4 12.22 2.54 -23.72
N ASN A 5 11.34 2.48 -24.72
CA ASN A 5 11.70 1.97 -26.06
C ASN A 5 12.72 2.87 -26.76
N ILE A 6 12.62 4.20 -26.59
CA ILE A 6 13.61 5.15 -27.12
C ILE A 6 14.98 4.84 -26.52
N ARG A 7 15.07 4.66 -25.20
CA ARG A 7 16.34 4.32 -24.53
C ARG A 7 16.96 3.02 -25.02
N LEU A 8 16.16 1.96 -25.18
CA LEU A 8 16.66 0.69 -25.69
C LEU A 8 17.19 0.81 -27.13
N ARG A 9 16.53 1.61 -27.99
CA ARG A 9 17.00 1.86 -29.36
C ARG A 9 18.27 2.70 -29.38
N GLU A 10 18.38 3.74 -28.55
CA GLU A 10 19.61 4.51 -28.39
C GLU A 10 20.78 3.63 -27.97
N LEU A 11 20.55 2.70 -27.02
CA LEU A 11 21.55 1.74 -26.58
C LEU A 11 21.96 0.78 -27.70
N ALA A 12 20.99 0.24 -28.43
CA ALA A 12 21.24 -0.64 -29.58
C ALA A 12 22.13 0.05 -30.63
N ILE A 13 21.80 1.30 -31.00
CA ILE A 13 22.56 2.08 -32.00
C ILE A 13 24.02 2.25 -31.57
N ARG A 14 24.27 2.57 -30.29
CA ARG A 14 25.64 2.70 -29.75
C ARG A 14 26.45 1.40 -29.81
N GLN A 15 25.78 0.26 -29.87
CA GLN A 15 26.38 -1.07 -29.97
C GLN A 15 26.47 -1.60 -31.42
N GLY A 16 26.14 -0.78 -32.43
CA GLY A 16 26.09 -1.23 -33.82
C GLY A 16 24.91 -2.17 -34.12
N LEU A 17 23.84 -2.07 -33.34
CA LEU A 17 22.62 -2.86 -33.45
C LEU A 17 21.43 -1.98 -33.85
N LYS A 18 20.41 -2.64 -34.40
CA LYS A 18 19.09 -2.07 -34.73
C LYS A 18 18.02 -2.85 -33.98
N LEU A 19 17.24 -2.14 -33.17
CA LEU A 19 16.10 -2.69 -32.42
C LEU A 19 14.79 -2.21 -33.05
N ASN A 20 13.92 -3.15 -33.45
CA ASN A 20 12.56 -2.88 -33.91
C ASN A 20 11.58 -3.96 -33.40
N GLU A 21 10.31 -3.88 -33.81
CA GLU A 21 9.25 -4.81 -33.40
C GLU A 21 9.48 -6.28 -33.83
N TYR A 22 10.38 -6.52 -34.79
CA TYR A 22 10.70 -7.86 -35.30
C TYR A 22 11.92 -8.49 -34.60
N GLY A 23 12.71 -7.71 -33.86
CA GLY A 23 13.86 -8.21 -33.10
C GLY A 23 15.04 -7.24 -33.03
N VAL A 24 16.21 -7.80 -32.70
CA VAL A 24 17.50 -7.10 -32.67
C VAL A 24 18.34 -7.60 -33.83
N PHE A 25 18.92 -6.68 -34.59
CA PHE A 25 19.66 -6.96 -35.82
C PHE A 25 21.03 -6.29 -35.78
N ARG A 26 22.03 -6.89 -36.44
CA ARG A 26 23.30 -6.19 -36.73
C ARG A 26 23.05 -5.11 -37.77
N SER A 27 23.47 -3.87 -37.51
CA SER A 27 23.19 -2.75 -38.42
C SER A 27 23.85 -2.88 -39.78
N GLU A 28 24.99 -3.56 -39.88
CA GLU A 28 25.74 -3.72 -41.14
C GLU A 28 25.21 -4.84 -42.03
N THR A 29 24.77 -5.95 -41.43
CA THR A 29 24.39 -7.17 -42.17
C THR A 29 22.89 -7.41 -42.21
N GLU A 30 22.09 -6.68 -41.43
CA GLU A 30 20.66 -6.93 -41.17
C GLU A 30 20.40 -8.37 -40.65
N GLU A 31 21.41 -9.05 -40.11
CA GLU A 31 21.28 -10.36 -39.49
C GLU A 31 20.58 -10.23 -38.14
N ARG A 32 19.52 -11.02 -37.92
CA ARG A 32 18.79 -11.06 -36.65
C ARG A 32 19.59 -11.81 -35.59
N VAL A 33 19.97 -11.11 -34.52
CA VAL A 33 20.71 -11.67 -33.37
C VAL A 33 19.81 -12.01 -32.18
N ALA A 34 18.63 -11.39 -32.07
CA ALA A 34 17.64 -11.73 -31.03
C ALA A 34 16.20 -11.40 -31.44
N GLY A 35 15.23 -11.79 -30.59
CA GLY A 35 13.80 -11.50 -30.76
C GLY A 35 12.86 -12.69 -30.54
N ALA A 36 13.37 -13.86 -30.15
CA ALA A 36 12.52 -15.02 -29.83
C ALA A 36 11.85 -14.91 -28.44
N SER A 37 12.41 -14.10 -27.53
CA SER A 37 11.81 -13.75 -26.24
C SER A 37 12.28 -12.36 -25.81
N GLU A 38 11.58 -11.72 -24.87
CA GLU A 38 12.00 -10.41 -24.33
C GLU A 38 13.38 -10.50 -23.65
N GLU A 39 13.64 -11.57 -22.90
CA GLU A 39 14.92 -11.78 -22.20
C GLU A 39 16.08 -11.82 -23.18
N LYS A 40 15.92 -12.47 -24.34
CA LYS A 40 16.94 -12.48 -25.40
C LYS A 40 17.12 -11.10 -26.02
N VAL A 41 16.07 -10.29 -26.12
CA VAL A 41 16.18 -8.90 -26.59
C VAL A 41 17.01 -8.07 -25.61
N TYR A 42 16.71 -8.11 -24.31
CA TYR A 42 17.51 -7.40 -23.29
C TYR A 42 18.96 -7.90 -23.24
N SER A 43 19.16 -9.22 -23.27
CA SER A 43 20.49 -9.83 -23.24
C SER A 43 21.35 -9.41 -24.44
N ALA A 44 20.76 -9.29 -25.65
CA ALA A 44 21.47 -8.80 -26.83
C ALA A 44 21.91 -7.33 -26.70
N LEU A 45 21.26 -6.54 -25.84
CA LEU A 45 21.62 -5.16 -25.52
C LEU A 45 22.56 -5.05 -24.30
N GLY A 46 23.00 -6.18 -23.74
CA GLY A 46 23.83 -6.21 -22.53
C GLY A 46 23.08 -5.85 -21.25
N LEU A 47 21.75 -6.05 -21.21
CA LEU A 47 20.91 -5.76 -20.06
C LEU A 47 20.28 -7.04 -19.50
N PRO A 48 20.04 -7.14 -18.18
CA PRO A 48 19.08 -8.10 -17.63
C PRO A 48 17.66 -7.79 -18.14
N TRP A 49 16.76 -8.77 -18.06
CA TRP A 49 15.34 -8.52 -18.33
C TRP A 49 14.79 -7.54 -17.30
N ILE A 50 14.19 -6.45 -17.79
CA ILE A 50 13.61 -5.40 -16.96
C ILE A 50 12.11 -5.67 -16.79
N PRO A 51 11.58 -5.82 -15.56
CA PRO A 51 10.15 -6.03 -15.33
C PRO A 51 9.29 -4.94 -15.99
N PRO A 52 8.18 -5.28 -16.67
CA PRO A 52 7.29 -4.32 -17.32
C PRO A 52 6.86 -3.12 -16.45
N PRO A 53 6.56 -3.28 -15.15
CA PRO A 53 6.20 -2.15 -14.28
C PRO A 53 7.28 -1.06 -14.17
N LEU A 54 8.56 -1.37 -14.42
CA LEU A 54 9.65 -0.40 -14.33
C LEU A 54 9.91 0.36 -15.63
N ARG A 55 9.31 -0.07 -16.74
CA ARG A 55 9.64 0.38 -18.11
C ARG A 55 9.04 1.74 -18.44
N GLU A 56 9.45 2.77 -17.68
CA GLU A 56 8.91 4.14 -17.73
C GLU A 56 9.99 5.21 -17.96
N ASP A 57 11.24 4.85 -18.23
CA ASP A 57 12.42 5.75 -18.29
C ASP A 57 12.59 6.60 -17.02
N ARG A 58 12.50 5.95 -15.86
CA ARG A 58 12.64 6.56 -14.52
C ARG A 58 13.83 5.99 -13.74
N GLY A 59 14.87 5.59 -14.46
CA GLY A 59 16.12 5.07 -13.90
C GLY A 59 16.35 3.57 -14.09
N GLU A 60 15.40 2.82 -14.66
CA GLU A 60 15.44 1.37 -14.76
C GLU A 60 16.55 0.88 -15.69
N ILE A 61 16.88 1.66 -16.74
CA ILE A 61 17.95 1.32 -17.67
C ILE A 61 19.31 1.44 -16.98
N GLN A 62 19.54 2.54 -16.25
CA GLN A 62 20.77 2.77 -15.50
C GLN A 62 20.93 1.72 -14.40
N ALA A 63 19.85 1.43 -13.67
CA ALA A 63 19.84 0.38 -12.66
C ALA A 63 20.16 -1.00 -13.26
N ALA A 64 19.64 -1.30 -14.46
CA ALA A 64 19.93 -2.55 -15.17
C ALA A 64 21.39 -2.64 -15.63
N GLN A 65 21.97 -1.55 -16.14
CA GLN A 65 23.38 -1.49 -16.55
C GLN A 65 24.34 -1.67 -15.38
N GLU A 66 23.98 -1.12 -14.22
CA GLU A 66 24.76 -1.20 -12.98
C GLU A 66 24.49 -2.47 -12.17
N GLY A 67 23.58 -3.36 -12.64
CA GLY A 67 23.25 -4.61 -11.94
C GLY A 67 22.51 -4.42 -10.62
N ARG A 68 21.78 -3.31 -10.47
CA ARG A 68 21.08 -2.90 -9.23
C ARG A 68 19.56 -2.72 -9.41
N LEU A 69 18.94 -3.50 -10.30
CA LEU A 69 17.48 -3.52 -10.38
C LEU A 69 16.89 -3.98 -9.03
N PRO A 70 15.80 -3.34 -8.54
CA PRO A 70 15.20 -3.69 -7.26
C PRO A 70 14.57 -5.08 -7.29
N ARG A 71 14.57 -5.77 -6.15
CA ARG A 71 13.81 -7.01 -5.96
C ARG A 71 12.36 -6.66 -5.66
N LEU A 72 11.57 -6.51 -6.70
CA LEU A 72 10.20 -6.02 -6.56
C LEU A 72 9.31 -6.90 -5.65
N VAL A 73 8.44 -6.23 -4.90
CA VAL A 73 7.36 -6.89 -4.16
C VAL A 73 6.41 -7.62 -5.13
N GLU A 74 5.84 -8.72 -4.66
CA GLU A 74 4.97 -9.60 -5.45
C GLU A 74 3.89 -10.12 -4.52
N TRP A 75 2.78 -10.57 -5.10
CA TRP A 75 1.63 -11.08 -4.36
C TRP A 75 2.01 -12.16 -3.34
N ARG A 76 2.89 -13.09 -3.70
CA ARG A 76 3.36 -14.18 -2.81
C ARG A 76 4.13 -13.71 -1.57
N HIS A 77 4.59 -12.47 -1.56
CA HIS A 77 5.26 -11.90 -0.39
C HIS A 77 4.26 -11.39 0.64
N LEU A 78 3.02 -11.09 0.25
CA LEU A 78 2.00 -10.51 1.13
C LEU A 78 1.40 -11.58 2.04
N GLN A 79 1.29 -11.28 3.32
CA GLN A 79 0.71 -12.10 4.38
C GLN A 79 -0.73 -11.68 4.71
N GLY A 80 -1.18 -10.48 4.34
CA GLY A 80 -2.54 -10.05 4.64
C GLY A 80 -2.96 -8.73 4.00
N ASP A 81 -4.25 -8.42 4.13
CA ASP A 81 -4.83 -7.13 3.80
C ASP A 81 -4.98 -6.28 5.07
N LEU A 82 -4.58 -5.02 5.01
CA LEU A 82 -4.50 -4.12 6.17
C LEU A 82 -5.55 -3.00 6.15
N HIS A 83 -6.59 -3.09 5.31
CA HIS A 83 -7.75 -2.20 5.38
C HIS A 83 -8.97 -2.88 4.75
N VAL A 84 -9.83 -3.45 5.61
CA VAL A 84 -11.04 -4.18 5.21
C VAL A 84 -12.21 -3.76 6.11
N HIS A 85 -13.38 -3.58 5.51
CA HIS A 85 -14.61 -3.15 6.19
C HIS A 85 -15.58 -4.31 6.36
N SER A 86 -16.47 -4.19 7.35
CA SER A 86 -17.49 -5.18 7.68
C SER A 86 -18.85 -4.50 7.89
N HIS A 87 -19.88 -5.29 8.25
CA HIS A 87 -21.21 -4.77 8.55
C HIS A 87 -21.26 -3.85 9.78
N TRP A 88 -20.15 -3.71 10.50
CA TRP A 88 -20.07 -2.87 11.68
C TRP A 88 -20.08 -1.38 11.30
N SER A 89 -19.52 -1.00 10.15
CA SER A 89 -19.77 0.30 9.50
C SER A 89 -20.64 0.15 8.23
N ASP A 90 -19.98 0.11 7.09
CA ASP A 90 -20.53 0.28 5.74
C ASP A 90 -20.16 -0.87 4.79
N GLY A 91 -19.41 -1.86 5.29
CA GLY A 91 -19.24 -3.14 4.61
C GLY A 91 -20.57 -3.90 4.55
N ALA A 92 -20.71 -4.75 3.54
CA ALA A 92 -21.95 -5.51 3.33
C ALA A 92 -21.96 -6.88 4.02
N PHE A 93 -20.82 -7.31 4.58
CA PHE A 93 -20.60 -8.68 5.06
C PHE A 93 -20.07 -8.70 6.49
N SER A 94 -20.30 -9.80 7.20
CA SER A 94 -19.74 -10.04 8.52
C SER A 94 -18.22 -10.17 8.50
N ILE A 95 -17.59 -9.96 9.66
CA ILE A 95 -16.15 -10.17 9.84
C ILE A 95 -15.77 -11.61 9.47
N GLU A 96 -16.59 -12.59 9.84
CA GLU A 96 -16.31 -14.00 9.53
C GLU A 96 -16.35 -14.29 8.03
N GLU A 97 -17.29 -13.72 7.28
CA GLU A 97 -17.35 -13.86 5.82
C GLU A 97 -16.11 -13.24 5.15
N MET A 98 -15.70 -12.04 5.58
CA MET A 98 -14.49 -11.40 5.07
C MET A 98 -13.22 -12.20 5.42
N ALA A 99 -13.12 -12.70 6.66
CA ALA A 99 -12.01 -13.53 7.12
C ALA A 99 -11.88 -14.83 6.34
N ARG A 100 -12.99 -15.53 6.08
CA ARG A 100 -13.00 -16.77 5.30
C ARG A 100 -12.60 -16.51 3.85
N ALA A 101 -13.11 -15.44 3.23
CA ALA A 101 -12.72 -15.06 1.88
C ALA A 101 -11.22 -14.71 1.76
N ALA A 102 -10.64 -14.10 2.79
CA ALA A 102 -9.22 -13.82 2.85
C ALA A 102 -8.37 -15.08 3.05
N LEU A 103 -8.82 -16.00 3.90
CA LEU A 103 -8.19 -17.30 4.10
C LEU A 103 -8.15 -18.12 2.81
N GLU A 104 -9.23 -18.14 2.03
CA GLU A 104 -9.31 -18.80 0.73
C GLU A 104 -8.28 -18.24 -0.28
N ARG A 105 -7.90 -16.97 -0.13
CA ARG A 105 -6.86 -16.30 -0.92
C ARG A 105 -5.45 -16.55 -0.40
N GLY A 106 -5.30 -17.32 0.69
CA GLY A 106 -4.00 -17.69 1.25
C GLY A 106 -3.36 -16.61 2.11
N TYR A 107 -4.11 -15.59 2.54
CA TYR A 107 -3.63 -14.68 3.57
C TYR A 107 -3.47 -15.40 4.91
N ALA A 108 -2.54 -14.91 5.72
CA ALA A 108 -2.35 -15.25 7.13
C ALA A 108 -3.10 -14.30 8.07
N TYR A 109 -3.50 -13.12 7.60
CA TYR A 109 -4.36 -12.21 8.37
C TYR A 109 -5.16 -11.24 7.51
N ILE A 110 -6.16 -10.63 8.13
CA ILE A 110 -6.76 -9.37 7.67
C ILE A 110 -6.90 -8.39 8.83
N LEU A 111 -6.84 -7.10 8.54
CA LEU A 111 -7.25 -6.04 9.48
C LEU A 111 -8.69 -5.63 9.21
N ILE A 112 -9.55 -5.77 10.22
CA ILE A 112 -10.87 -5.13 10.20
C ILE A 112 -10.68 -3.68 10.64
N ALA A 113 -10.96 -2.74 9.75
CA ALA A 113 -10.75 -1.31 9.93
C ALA A 113 -12.04 -0.53 9.59
N ASP A 114 -13.16 -0.89 10.23
CA ASP A 114 -14.41 -0.17 10.10
C ASP A 114 -14.28 1.32 10.51
N HIS A 115 -15.15 2.18 9.97
CA HIS A 115 -15.09 3.63 10.19
C HIS A 115 -15.43 4.05 11.63
N SER A 116 -14.81 5.13 12.09
CA SER A 116 -15.20 5.82 13.34
C SER A 116 -16.44 6.72 13.19
N LYS A 117 -16.97 7.17 14.35
CA LYS A 117 -18.26 7.84 14.54
C LYS A 117 -18.57 9.04 13.63
N SER A 118 -17.59 9.85 13.22
CA SER A 118 -17.83 11.13 12.54
C SER A 118 -18.42 10.98 11.13
N LEU A 119 -18.22 9.81 10.52
CA LEU A 119 -18.81 9.43 9.24
C LEU A 119 -20.27 8.99 9.44
N GLY A 120 -21.15 9.97 9.70
CA GLY A 120 -22.57 9.73 10.00
C GLY A 120 -23.36 8.96 8.91
N VAL A 121 -22.80 8.85 7.69
CA VAL A 121 -23.36 8.06 6.58
C VAL A 121 -23.01 6.57 6.71
N ALA A 122 -21.91 6.23 7.38
CA ALA A 122 -21.35 4.88 7.45
C ALA A 122 -21.68 4.12 8.75
N LYS A 123 -22.60 4.61 9.60
CA LYS A 123 -22.87 4.04 10.93
C LYS A 123 -21.58 3.78 11.72
N GLY A 124 -20.66 4.74 11.74
CA GLY A 124 -19.35 4.59 12.37
C GLY A 124 -19.40 4.16 13.85
N LEU A 125 -18.31 3.55 14.31
CA LEU A 125 -18.19 2.99 15.65
C LEU A 125 -17.74 4.06 16.64
N ASP A 126 -18.42 4.11 17.78
CA ASP A 126 -17.89 4.75 18.99
C ASP A 126 -17.08 3.72 19.83
N GLU A 127 -16.51 4.14 20.95
CA GLU A 127 -15.67 3.29 21.79
C GLU A 127 -16.42 2.04 22.30
N ALA A 128 -17.71 2.17 22.62
CA ALA A 128 -18.51 1.07 23.13
C ALA A 128 -18.78 0.01 22.05
N ARG A 129 -19.11 0.45 20.83
CA ARG A 129 -19.31 -0.46 19.69
C ARG A 129 -18.01 -1.09 19.22
N LEU A 130 -16.91 -0.33 19.21
CA LEU A 130 -15.59 -0.85 18.87
C LEU A 130 -15.15 -1.94 19.87
N GLN A 131 -15.44 -1.76 21.16
CA GLN A 131 -15.17 -2.78 22.16
C GLN A 131 -15.98 -4.08 21.91
N GLN A 132 -17.25 -3.97 21.50
CA GLN A 132 -18.06 -5.15 21.13
C GLN A 132 -17.50 -5.86 19.89
N GLN A 133 -17.08 -5.10 18.88
CA GLN A 133 -16.43 -5.68 17.69
C GLN A 133 -15.14 -6.44 18.06
N ARG A 134 -14.33 -5.89 18.97
CA ARG A 134 -13.12 -6.56 19.46
C ARG A 134 -13.42 -7.89 20.15
N GLU A 135 -14.49 -7.95 20.93
CA GLU A 135 -14.95 -9.17 21.57
C GLU A 135 -15.40 -10.21 20.53
N GLU A 136 -16.10 -9.77 19.47
CA GLU A 136 -16.46 -10.63 18.33
C GLU A 136 -15.22 -11.17 17.61
N ILE A 137 -14.25 -10.30 17.30
CA ILE A 137 -12.97 -10.68 16.67
C ILE A 137 -12.21 -11.68 17.55
N SER A 138 -12.14 -11.45 18.86
CA SER A 138 -11.48 -12.37 19.80
C SER A 138 -12.15 -13.75 19.79
N ALA A 139 -13.48 -13.79 19.88
CA ALA A 139 -14.24 -15.04 19.84
C ALA A 139 -14.13 -15.76 18.49
N LEU A 140 -14.03 -15.01 17.38
CA LEU A 140 -13.80 -15.56 16.04
C LEU A 140 -12.38 -16.14 15.92
N ASN A 141 -11.36 -15.42 16.38
CA ASN A 141 -9.97 -15.88 16.36
C ASN A 141 -9.78 -17.18 17.14
N GLU A 142 -10.45 -17.38 18.27
CA GLU A 142 -10.42 -18.67 18.97
C GLU A 142 -10.94 -19.84 18.11
N ARG A 143 -11.97 -19.60 17.28
CA ARG A 143 -12.50 -20.60 16.34
C ARG A 143 -11.52 -20.81 15.18
N LEU A 144 -11.10 -19.73 14.53
CA LEU A 144 -10.20 -19.78 13.38
C LEU A 144 -8.84 -20.39 13.73
N ALA A 145 -8.30 -20.16 14.94
CA ALA A 145 -7.07 -20.78 15.39
C ALA A 145 -7.18 -22.31 15.44
N ARG A 146 -8.33 -22.85 15.88
CA ARG A 146 -8.60 -24.30 15.86
C ARG A 146 -8.80 -24.82 14.44
N GLU A 147 -9.51 -24.09 13.59
CA GLU A 147 -9.81 -24.49 12.20
C GLU A 147 -8.59 -24.44 11.28
N THR A 148 -7.67 -23.49 11.51
CA THR A 148 -6.54 -23.21 10.62
C THR A 148 -5.18 -23.65 11.18
N GLU A 149 -5.17 -24.27 12.35
CA GLU A 149 -3.95 -24.61 13.10
C GLU A 149 -3.10 -23.37 13.41
N GLY A 150 -3.76 -22.26 13.75
CA GLY A 150 -3.13 -20.99 14.08
C GLY A 150 -2.50 -20.24 12.90
N ARG A 151 -2.76 -20.66 11.66
CA ARG A 151 -2.20 -20.01 10.46
C ARG A 151 -2.91 -18.74 10.03
N PHE A 152 -4.09 -18.47 10.58
CA PHE A 152 -4.89 -17.29 10.25
C PHE A 152 -5.39 -16.56 11.48
N GLN A 153 -5.38 -15.23 11.43
CA GLN A 153 -5.99 -14.38 12.44
C GLN A 153 -6.63 -13.12 11.85
N VAL A 154 -7.70 -12.65 12.49
CA VAL A 154 -8.30 -11.35 12.23
C VAL A 154 -7.71 -10.35 13.22
N LEU A 155 -7.09 -9.29 12.70
CA LEU A 155 -6.56 -8.19 13.51
C LEU A 155 -7.66 -7.17 13.76
N SER A 156 -7.73 -6.68 15.00
CA SER A 156 -8.65 -5.60 15.36
C SER A 156 -8.05 -4.24 15.04
N GLY A 157 -8.70 -3.49 14.16
CA GLY A 157 -8.33 -2.12 13.85
C GLY A 157 -9.52 -1.19 13.80
N ILE A 158 -9.25 -0.01 13.24
CA ILE A 158 -10.22 1.03 12.95
C ILE A 158 -9.65 1.87 11.81
N GLU A 159 -10.52 2.38 10.95
CA GLU A 159 -10.23 3.58 10.19
C GLU A 159 -10.78 4.79 10.96
N VAL A 160 -9.91 5.44 11.73
CA VAL A 160 -10.28 6.61 12.52
C VAL A 160 -10.21 7.88 11.67
N ASP A 161 -11.25 8.70 11.77
CA ASP A 161 -11.28 10.00 11.12
C ASP A 161 -10.25 10.96 11.74
N ILE A 162 -9.46 11.60 10.88
CA ILE A 162 -8.66 12.77 11.24
C ILE A 162 -9.60 13.98 11.20
N LEU A 163 -9.85 14.61 12.35
CA LEU A 163 -10.73 15.77 12.49
C LEU A 163 -10.12 17.02 11.84
N GLY A 164 -10.94 18.05 11.63
CA GLY A 164 -10.53 19.27 10.92
C GLY A 164 -9.42 20.09 11.60
N ASP A 165 -9.16 19.85 12.88
CA ASP A 165 -8.07 20.45 13.65
C ASP A 165 -6.85 19.51 13.79
N GLY A 166 -6.87 18.33 13.15
CA GLY A 166 -5.84 17.29 13.23
C GLY A 166 -5.96 16.35 14.44
N GLY A 167 -6.99 16.49 15.28
CA GLY A 167 -7.33 15.49 16.29
C GLY A 167 -7.87 14.19 15.66
N LEU A 168 -8.07 13.17 16.47
CA LEU A 168 -8.65 11.89 16.05
C LEU A 168 -10.07 11.76 16.62
N ASP A 169 -10.94 11.06 15.90
CA ASP A 169 -12.36 10.91 16.22
C ASP A 169 -12.67 9.87 17.33
N LEU A 170 -11.63 9.30 17.95
CA LEU A 170 -11.73 8.39 19.09
C LEU A 170 -10.61 8.71 20.11
N ALA A 171 -10.85 8.35 21.37
CA ALA A 171 -9.85 8.54 22.44
C ALA A 171 -8.53 7.78 22.16
N GLU A 172 -7.39 8.40 22.43
CA GLU A 172 -6.06 7.81 22.21
C GLU A 172 -5.89 6.49 22.98
N GLU A 173 -6.47 6.37 24.18
CA GLU A 173 -6.42 5.14 24.98
C GLU A 173 -7.10 3.97 24.28
N MET A 174 -8.23 4.21 23.61
CA MET A 174 -8.92 3.19 22.83
C MET A 174 -8.07 2.79 21.62
N LEU A 175 -7.58 3.77 20.86
CA LEU A 175 -6.75 3.55 19.67
C LEU A 175 -5.47 2.77 19.99
N ALA A 176 -4.81 3.11 21.10
CA ALA A 176 -3.61 2.42 21.59
C ALA A 176 -3.87 0.96 21.99
N SER A 177 -5.12 0.57 22.23
CA SER A 177 -5.50 -0.78 22.64
C SER A 177 -5.82 -1.73 21.49
N LEU A 178 -6.00 -1.22 20.26
CA LEU A 178 -6.26 -2.01 19.05
C LEU A 178 -5.03 -2.84 18.66
N ASP A 179 -5.07 -3.53 17.52
CA ASP A 179 -3.92 -4.18 16.89
C ASP A 179 -3.25 -3.27 15.84
N PHE A 180 -4.02 -2.46 15.10
CA PHE A 180 -3.51 -1.51 14.11
C PHE A 180 -4.50 -0.36 13.86
N VAL A 181 -4.03 0.85 13.59
CA VAL A 181 -4.86 2.05 13.40
C VAL A 181 -4.57 2.69 12.05
N VAL A 182 -5.59 2.73 11.19
CA VAL A 182 -5.60 3.53 9.96
C VAL A 182 -6.22 4.88 10.29
N ALA A 183 -5.60 5.99 9.89
CA ALA A 183 -6.18 7.31 10.04
C ALA A 183 -6.33 8.01 8.70
N SER A 184 -7.52 8.55 8.43
CA SER A 184 -7.88 9.06 7.11
C SER A 184 -8.62 10.39 7.17
N VAL A 185 -8.54 11.16 6.09
CA VAL A 185 -9.27 12.44 5.95
C VAL A 185 -10.50 12.24 5.08
N HIS A 186 -11.69 12.31 5.68
CA HIS A 186 -12.97 12.19 4.96
C HIS A 186 -13.76 13.50 4.86
N SER A 187 -13.32 14.54 5.56
CA SER A 187 -14.05 15.82 5.66
C SER A 187 -13.13 17.01 5.44
N ARG A 188 -13.72 18.16 5.08
CA ARG A 188 -13.01 19.42 4.83
C ARG A 188 -11.87 19.27 3.80
N LEU A 189 -12.15 18.58 2.70
CA LEU A 189 -11.17 18.27 1.65
C LEU A 189 -10.69 19.51 0.86
N LYS A 190 -11.33 20.66 1.05
CA LYS A 190 -11.01 21.94 0.39
C LYS A 190 -10.28 22.92 1.33
N MET A 191 -9.57 22.41 2.33
CA MET A 191 -8.73 23.24 3.18
C MET A 191 -7.52 23.76 2.40
N GLU A 192 -6.98 24.90 2.83
CA GLU A 192 -5.71 25.41 2.28
C GLU A 192 -4.59 24.36 2.44
N PRO A 193 -3.68 24.21 1.45
CA PRO A 193 -2.70 23.13 1.44
C PRO A 193 -1.83 23.05 2.71
N GLU A 194 -1.41 24.20 3.24
CA GLU A 194 -0.62 24.25 4.49
C GLU A 194 -1.44 23.79 5.70
N ALA A 195 -2.72 24.16 5.76
CA ALA A 195 -3.61 23.74 6.85
C ALA A 195 -3.91 22.24 6.78
N MET A 196 -4.03 21.67 5.57
CA MET A 196 -4.16 20.22 5.39
C MET A 196 -2.88 19.48 5.79
N THR A 197 -1.72 20.06 5.45
CA THR A 197 -0.40 19.52 5.86
C THR A 197 -0.30 19.46 7.39
N GLU A 198 -0.57 20.58 8.09
CA GLU A 198 -0.53 20.61 9.56
C GLU A 198 -1.55 19.67 10.21
N ARG A 199 -2.73 19.52 9.61
CA ARG A 199 -3.74 18.54 10.04
C ARG A 199 -3.20 17.11 10.02
N LEU A 200 -2.56 16.71 8.92
CA LEU A 200 -1.94 15.39 8.78
C LEU A 200 -0.76 15.22 9.75
N LEU A 201 0.11 16.23 9.86
CA LEU A 201 1.27 16.20 10.76
C LEU A 201 0.85 16.02 12.22
N LYS A 202 -0.23 16.67 12.67
CA LYS A 202 -0.75 16.48 14.02
C LYS A 202 -1.28 15.05 14.24
N ALA A 203 -1.96 14.47 13.26
CA ALA A 203 -2.42 13.08 13.34
C ALA A 203 -1.24 12.09 13.40
N ILE A 204 -0.20 12.31 12.59
CA ILE A 204 1.03 11.49 12.59
C ILE A 204 1.72 11.55 13.97
N ARG A 205 1.82 12.74 14.57
CA ARG A 205 2.44 12.97 15.90
C ARG A 205 1.56 12.56 17.08
N SER A 206 0.33 12.07 16.83
CA SER A 206 -0.55 11.51 17.87
C SER A 206 0.02 10.24 18.51
N GLY A 207 1.01 9.59 17.89
CA GLY A 207 1.68 8.41 18.42
C GLY A 207 0.84 7.13 18.45
N VAL A 208 -0.43 7.17 18.05
CA VAL A 208 -1.33 5.99 18.02
C VAL A 208 -1.70 5.56 16.59
N VAL A 209 -1.59 6.46 15.61
CA VAL A 209 -1.87 6.21 14.18
C VAL A 209 -0.78 5.39 13.54
N ASP A 210 -1.04 4.20 12.98
CA ASP A 210 0.00 3.35 12.37
C ASP A 210 0.21 3.63 10.89
N VAL A 211 -0.85 4.05 10.20
CA VAL A 211 -0.83 4.37 8.78
C VAL A 211 -1.77 5.52 8.47
N ILE A 212 -1.37 6.40 7.55
CA ILE A 212 -2.30 7.35 6.92
C ILE A 212 -2.98 6.65 5.74
N GLY A 213 -4.29 6.47 5.84
CA GLY A 213 -5.13 5.84 4.81
C GLY A 213 -5.36 6.77 3.62
N HIS A 214 -5.46 6.18 2.42
CA HIS A 214 -5.65 6.80 1.09
C HIS A 214 -5.28 8.29 1.08
N PRO A 215 -3.98 8.61 1.19
CA PRO A 215 -3.51 9.89 1.74
C PRO A 215 -3.85 11.14 0.95
N THR A 216 -4.35 11.03 -0.28
CA THR A 216 -4.80 12.19 -1.08
C THR A 216 -6.31 12.34 -1.08
N GLY A 217 -7.05 11.34 -0.61
CA GLY A 217 -8.51 11.30 -0.64
C GLY A 217 -9.11 11.38 -2.04
N ARG A 218 -8.32 11.10 -3.09
CA ARG A 218 -8.79 11.15 -4.48
C ARG A 218 -9.77 10.02 -4.78
N LEU A 219 -10.67 10.28 -5.74
CA LEU A 219 -11.51 9.28 -6.38
C LEU A 219 -11.35 9.43 -7.89
N LEU A 220 -10.81 8.40 -8.54
CA LEU A 220 -10.53 8.41 -9.97
C LEU A 220 -11.81 8.70 -10.76
N ASN A 221 -11.73 9.69 -11.65
CA ASN A 221 -12.84 10.22 -12.46
C ASN A 221 -13.99 10.89 -11.68
N GLU A 222 -13.87 11.08 -10.36
CA GLU A 222 -14.94 11.69 -9.55
C GLU A 222 -14.46 12.89 -8.73
N ARG A 223 -13.30 12.77 -8.07
CA ARG A 223 -12.77 13.78 -7.15
C ARG A 223 -11.26 13.85 -7.23
N GLU A 224 -10.72 15.01 -7.57
CA GLU A 224 -9.29 15.28 -7.40
C GLU A 224 -8.89 15.19 -5.92
N GLY A 225 -7.67 14.70 -5.67
CA GLY A 225 -7.15 14.62 -4.30
C GLY A 225 -6.99 16.01 -3.68
N TYR A 226 -7.12 16.10 -2.37
CA TYR A 226 -6.80 17.34 -1.65
C TYR A 226 -5.30 17.62 -1.71
N GLU A 227 -4.95 18.90 -1.68
CA GLU A 227 -3.55 19.34 -1.75
C GLU A 227 -2.93 19.40 -0.36
N PHE A 228 -1.69 18.92 -0.24
CA PHE A 228 -0.84 19.01 0.94
C PHE A 228 0.62 18.75 0.54
N ASP A 229 1.55 19.10 1.43
CA ASP A 229 2.97 18.81 1.23
C ASP A 229 3.26 17.33 1.58
N LEU A 230 3.25 16.49 0.54
CA LEU A 230 3.53 15.07 0.69
C LEU A 230 4.97 14.79 1.17
N GLU A 231 5.94 15.64 0.83
CA GLU A 231 7.32 15.46 1.26
C GLU A 231 7.44 15.66 2.77
N ARG A 232 6.92 16.77 3.31
CA ARG A 232 6.86 17.03 4.76
C ARG A 232 6.09 15.95 5.51
N VAL A 233 4.97 15.49 4.95
CA VAL A 233 4.19 14.38 5.53
C VAL A 233 5.00 13.09 5.53
N SER A 234 5.72 12.79 4.45
CA SER A 234 6.57 11.59 4.36
C SER A 234 7.74 11.63 5.34
N GLU A 235 8.38 12.78 5.52
CA GLU A 235 9.44 12.97 6.51
C GLU A 235 8.93 12.73 7.94
N ALA A 236 7.79 13.32 8.31
CA ALA A 236 7.17 13.10 9.61
C ALA A 236 6.76 11.63 9.82
N CYS A 237 6.23 10.98 8.77
CA CYS A 237 5.94 9.55 8.79
C CYS A 237 7.19 8.71 9.06
N ALA A 238 8.32 9.02 8.42
CA ALA A 238 9.57 8.31 8.63
C ALA A 238 10.12 8.52 10.05
N GLU A 239 10.04 9.74 10.59
CA GLU A 239 10.47 10.08 11.95
C GLU A 239 9.64 9.36 13.02
N GLU A 240 8.32 9.41 12.89
CA GLU A 240 7.37 8.83 13.87
C GLU A 240 7.14 7.32 13.65
N GLY A 241 7.65 6.76 12.55
CA GLY A 241 7.42 5.38 12.15
C GLY A 241 5.96 5.11 11.76
N VAL A 242 5.28 6.09 11.16
CA VAL A 242 3.94 5.95 10.57
C VAL A 242 4.10 5.54 9.11
N ALA A 243 3.30 4.57 8.64
CA ALA A 243 3.29 4.14 7.25
C ALA A 243 2.38 5.03 6.39
N LEU A 244 2.51 4.92 5.07
CA LEU A 244 1.55 5.48 4.11
C LEU A 244 0.82 4.36 3.38
N GLU A 245 -0.49 4.51 3.21
CA GLU A 245 -1.30 3.56 2.46
C GLU A 245 -1.13 3.72 0.94
N LEU A 246 -1.03 2.59 0.25
CA LEU A 246 -1.29 2.41 -1.17
C LEU A 246 -2.54 1.53 -1.28
N ASN A 247 -3.68 2.21 -1.37
CA ASN A 247 -5.00 1.65 -1.47
C ASN A 247 -5.24 1.15 -2.90
N ALA A 248 -5.51 -0.14 -3.04
CA ALA A 248 -5.63 -0.85 -4.29
C ALA A 248 -7.03 -0.80 -4.92
N SER A 249 -8.00 -0.17 -4.24
CA SER A 249 -9.34 0.02 -4.80
C SER A 249 -9.24 0.71 -6.17
N PRO A 250 -9.87 0.19 -7.24
CA PRO A 250 -9.86 0.80 -8.57
C PRO A 250 -10.47 2.21 -8.61
N GLN A 251 -11.25 2.58 -7.60
CA GLN A 251 -11.78 3.92 -7.45
C GLN A 251 -10.75 4.90 -6.86
N ARG A 252 -9.70 4.40 -6.19
CA ARG A 252 -8.70 5.21 -5.49
C ARG A 252 -7.31 5.11 -6.14
N LEU A 253 -6.70 3.91 -6.10
CA LEU A 253 -5.28 3.69 -6.43
C LEU A 253 -4.34 4.69 -5.73
N ASP A 254 -4.54 4.90 -4.43
CA ASP A 254 -3.98 6.02 -3.69
C ASP A 254 -3.12 5.55 -2.51
N LEU A 255 -1.81 5.76 -2.47
CA LEU A 255 -0.97 6.64 -3.30
C LEU A 255 -0.73 6.22 -4.76
N ARG A 256 -0.44 7.21 -5.62
CA ARG A 256 0.13 6.95 -6.96
C ARG A 256 1.52 6.34 -6.87
N ASP A 257 1.94 5.63 -7.91
CA ASP A 257 3.27 5.03 -8.04
C ASP A 257 4.44 6.01 -7.77
N ILE A 258 4.40 7.21 -8.33
CA ILE A 258 5.44 8.24 -8.11
C ILE A 258 5.46 8.71 -6.65
N GLN A 259 4.29 8.84 -6.03
CA GLN A 259 4.16 9.27 -4.63
C GLN A 259 4.64 8.18 -3.67
N ALA A 260 4.28 6.92 -3.92
CA ALA A 260 4.78 5.77 -3.16
C ALA A 260 6.31 5.59 -3.31
N ARG A 261 6.86 5.85 -4.50
CA ARG A 261 8.32 5.83 -4.71
C ARG A 261 9.03 6.92 -3.90
N MET A 262 8.49 8.13 -3.88
CA MET A 262 9.04 9.23 -3.08
C MET A 262 8.99 8.88 -1.58
N ALA A 263 7.87 8.34 -1.10
CA ALA A 263 7.73 7.87 0.27
C ALA A 263 8.80 6.82 0.64
N LYS A 264 9.06 5.84 -0.23
CA LYS A 264 10.18 4.89 -0.08
C LYS A 264 11.52 5.60 0.02
N GLU A 265 11.79 6.55 -0.87
CA GLU A 265 13.05 7.33 -0.88
C GLU A 265 13.24 8.19 0.39
N ARG A 266 12.17 8.50 1.13
CA ARG A 266 12.20 9.14 2.45
C ARG A 266 12.23 8.14 3.62
N GLY A 267 12.26 6.84 3.34
CA GLY A 267 12.35 5.78 4.35
C GLY A 267 11.00 5.37 4.97
N VAL A 268 9.88 5.80 4.37
CA VAL A 268 8.54 5.48 4.85
C VAL A 268 8.15 4.06 4.43
N LYS A 269 7.59 3.27 5.35
CA LYS A 269 6.99 1.98 5.02
C LYS A 269 5.63 2.18 4.34
N ILE A 270 5.30 1.28 3.42
CA ILE A 270 4.05 1.29 2.68
C ILE A 270 3.14 0.17 3.19
N VAL A 271 1.85 0.48 3.33
CA VAL A 271 0.79 -0.51 3.53
C VAL A 271 0.04 -0.66 2.23
N LEU A 272 -0.10 -1.89 1.72
CA LEU A 272 -1.04 -2.20 0.66
C LEU A 272 -2.38 -2.60 1.28
N SER A 273 -3.47 -2.17 0.69
CA SER A 273 -4.81 -2.56 1.14
C SER A 273 -5.78 -2.61 -0.02
N THR A 274 -6.91 -3.29 0.14
CA THR A 274 -7.99 -3.27 -0.87
C THR A 274 -9.10 -2.29 -0.57
N ASP A 275 -9.23 -1.86 0.70
CA ASP A 275 -10.37 -1.05 1.16
C ASP A 275 -11.68 -1.77 0.79
N ALA A 276 -11.71 -3.07 1.11
CA ALA A 276 -12.76 -3.98 0.70
C ALA A 276 -13.95 -3.90 1.64
N HIS A 277 -15.12 -3.59 1.08
CA HIS A 277 -16.44 -3.64 1.71
C HIS A 277 -17.18 -4.95 1.41
N ARG A 278 -16.60 -5.80 0.55
CA ARG A 278 -17.14 -7.10 0.12
C ARG A 278 -16.01 -8.09 -0.21
N PRO A 279 -16.24 -9.41 -0.08
CA PRO A 279 -15.23 -10.45 -0.35
C PRO A 279 -14.55 -10.35 -1.72
N GLU A 280 -15.29 -10.01 -2.78
CA GLU A 280 -14.75 -9.96 -4.14
C GLU A 280 -13.75 -8.82 -4.34
N GLN A 281 -13.80 -7.79 -3.50
CA GLN A 281 -12.92 -6.63 -3.59
C GLN A 281 -11.51 -6.93 -3.06
N LEU A 282 -11.32 -8.02 -2.30
CA LEU A 282 -9.99 -8.49 -1.88
C LEU A 282 -9.08 -8.80 -3.08
N ASP A 283 -9.67 -9.12 -4.25
CA ASP A 283 -8.92 -9.37 -5.49
C ASP A 283 -8.28 -8.10 -6.07
N PHE A 284 -8.70 -6.91 -5.61
CA PHE A 284 -8.10 -5.65 -6.04
C PHE A 284 -6.64 -5.50 -5.61
N MET A 285 -6.14 -6.33 -4.68
CA MET A 285 -4.74 -6.34 -4.26
C MET A 285 -3.77 -6.44 -5.45
N LEU A 286 -4.19 -7.06 -6.57
CA LEU A 286 -3.40 -7.11 -7.80
C LEU A 286 -3.00 -5.72 -8.30
N PHE A 287 -3.90 -4.72 -8.18
CA PHE A 287 -3.63 -3.35 -8.58
C PHE A 287 -2.66 -2.66 -7.63
N GLY A 288 -2.77 -2.96 -6.33
CA GLY A 288 -1.85 -2.50 -5.29
C GLY A 288 -0.43 -3.01 -5.55
N VAL A 289 -0.27 -4.32 -5.79
CA VAL A 289 1.02 -4.93 -6.15
C VAL A 289 1.58 -4.32 -7.43
N GLY A 290 0.77 -4.18 -8.48
CA GLY A 290 1.22 -3.56 -9.74
C GLY A 290 1.71 -2.12 -9.52
N THR A 291 0.99 -1.32 -8.72
CA THR A 291 1.38 0.07 -8.39
C THR A 291 2.64 0.10 -7.53
N ALA A 292 2.77 -0.81 -6.55
CA ALA A 292 3.96 -0.97 -5.72
C ALA A 292 5.20 -1.33 -6.56
N GLN A 293 5.05 -2.22 -7.55
CA GLN A 293 6.12 -2.56 -8.48
C GLN A 293 6.55 -1.36 -9.33
N ARG A 294 5.60 -0.56 -9.82
CA ARG A 294 5.89 0.70 -10.54
C ARG A 294 6.58 1.73 -9.65
N ALA A 295 6.32 1.69 -8.35
CA ALA A 295 6.96 2.51 -7.32
C ALA A 295 8.33 1.97 -6.87
N TRP A 296 8.82 0.87 -7.47
CA TRP A 296 10.09 0.22 -7.11
C TRP A 296 10.12 -0.31 -5.67
N LEU A 297 8.96 -0.62 -5.10
CA LEU A 297 8.88 -1.18 -3.75
C LEU A 297 9.39 -2.63 -3.75
N GLU A 298 10.22 -2.93 -2.76
CA GLU A 298 10.75 -4.26 -2.44
C GLU A 298 9.98 -4.81 -1.22
N PRO A 299 10.03 -6.13 -0.93
CA PRO A 299 9.29 -6.69 0.20
C PRO A 299 9.52 -5.97 1.52
N GLU A 300 10.75 -5.56 1.80
CA GLU A 300 11.13 -4.82 3.01
C GLU A 300 10.45 -3.46 3.14
N ASP A 301 9.99 -2.84 2.05
CA ASP A 301 9.31 -1.55 2.08
C ASP A 301 7.84 -1.70 2.49
N VAL A 302 7.28 -2.90 2.43
CA VAL A 302 5.84 -3.16 2.54
C VAL A 302 5.50 -3.93 3.82
N LEU A 303 4.69 -3.33 4.71
CA LEU A 303 4.33 -3.94 6.00
C LEU A 303 3.52 -5.23 5.86
N ASN A 304 2.75 -5.37 4.78
CA ASN A 304 1.98 -6.59 4.49
C ASN A 304 2.85 -7.82 4.30
N THR A 305 4.17 -7.70 4.16
CA THR A 305 5.07 -8.85 4.03
C THR A 305 5.48 -9.45 5.38
N LEU A 306 5.19 -8.75 6.47
CA LEU A 306 5.47 -9.21 7.81
C LEU A 306 4.43 -10.26 8.24
N PRO A 307 4.85 -11.34 8.91
CA PRO A 307 3.92 -12.15 9.70
C PRO A 307 3.20 -11.27 10.73
N ALA A 308 1.99 -11.66 11.13
CA ALA A 308 1.16 -10.89 12.04
C ALA A 308 1.90 -10.53 13.35
N GLU A 309 2.65 -11.46 13.94
CA GLU A 309 3.41 -11.21 15.17
C GLU A 309 4.46 -10.11 14.98
N ALA A 310 5.14 -10.09 13.82
CA ALA A 310 6.15 -9.09 13.51
C ALA A 310 5.53 -7.72 13.20
N LEU A 311 4.34 -7.69 12.59
CA LEU A 311 3.56 -6.47 12.39
C LEU A 311 3.14 -5.86 13.73
N LEU A 312 2.60 -6.68 14.64
CA LEU A 312 2.22 -6.24 15.98
C LEU A 312 3.45 -5.78 16.78
N GLU A 313 4.58 -6.48 16.67
CA GLU A 313 5.82 -6.05 17.31
C GLU A 313 6.33 -4.72 16.75
N TRP A 314 6.27 -4.52 15.43
CA TRP A 314 6.62 -3.27 14.77
C TRP A 314 5.84 -2.09 15.39
N ARG A 315 4.53 -2.25 15.55
CA ARG A 315 3.67 -1.27 16.22
C ARG A 315 4.01 -1.07 17.68
N GLN A 316 4.17 -2.16 18.45
CA GLN A 316 4.45 -2.07 19.89
C GLN A 316 5.78 -1.36 20.19
N ARG A 317 6.80 -1.54 19.35
CA ARG A 317 8.08 -0.81 19.48
C ARG A 317 7.87 0.69 19.35
N ARG A 318 6.98 1.13 18.47
CA ARG A 318 6.63 2.53 18.25
C ARG A 318 5.88 3.15 19.43
N LEU A 319 4.83 2.46 19.91
CA LEU A 319 4.09 2.89 21.11
C LEU A 319 4.99 3.04 22.34
N ARG A 320 6.00 2.17 22.49
CA ARG A 320 6.97 2.22 23.60
C ARG A 320 7.96 3.37 23.49
N ARG A 321 8.40 3.75 22.28
CA ARG A 321 9.34 4.87 22.07
C ARG A 321 8.79 6.18 22.61
N ARG A 322 7.48 6.40 22.50
CA ARG A 322 6.80 7.62 22.97
C ARG A 322 6.59 7.67 24.49
N ARG A 323 6.54 6.51 25.16
CA ARG A 323 6.42 6.45 26.63
C ARG A 323 7.73 6.74 27.37
N ARG A 324 8.85 6.83 26.64
CA ARG A 324 10.19 7.12 27.16
C ARG A 324 10.54 8.57 26.93
#